data_AF-A0A1Z7M965-F1
#
_entry.id   AF-A0A1Z7M965-F1
#
_cell.length_a   1.000
_cell.length_b   1.000
_cell.length_c   1.000
_cell.angle_alpha   90.00
_cell.angle_beta   90.00
_cell.angle_gamma   90.00
#
_symmetry.space_group_name_H-M   'P 1'
#
loop_
_entity.id
_entity.type
_entity.pdbx_description
1 polymer ?
#
loop_
_entity_poly.entity_id
_entity_poly.type
_entity_poly.pdbx_seq_one_letter_code
_entity_poly.pdbx_strand_id
1 'polypeptide(L)'
;MSPGLSVELTTKFSRKGWRSSAGYDRKVWQCSQRYRVKGVQGCNNCHVEEETLIKAYIMAWNALVENRESFLEQWKQQMQGEDLLVGYRAEKFVEYTKDAKPLKEMDTDFMLKTLDHIKVFEDGVLREIFLDGMEIECRSEEA
;
A
#
# COMPACT_ATOMS: atom_id res chain seq x y z
N MET A 1 -3.71 7.13 -25.57
CA MET A 1 -3.22 6.82 -24.21
C MET A 1 -4.44 6.71 -23.33
N SER A 2 -4.92 5.49 -23.10
CA SER A 2 -6.09 5.25 -22.25
C SER A 2 -5.67 5.43 -20.79
N PRO A 3 -6.46 6.11 -19.94
CA PRO A 3 -6.18 6.15 -18.52
C PRO A 3 -6.43 4.74 -17.99
N GLY A 4 -5.35 4.05 -17.59
CA GLY A 4 -5.45 2.78 -16.89
C GLY A 4 -6.32 2.99 -15.66
N LEU A 5 -7.41 2.22 -15.55
CA LEU A 5 -8.29 2.28 -14.40
C LEU A 5 -7.49 1.87 -13.16
N SER A 6 -7.07 2.86 -12.37
CA SER A 6 -6.58 2.63 -11.02
C SER A 6 -7.76 2.21 -10.15
N VAL A 7 -7.70 1.01 -9.58
CA VAL A 7 -8.66 0.62 -8.54
C VAL A 7 -8.07 0.99 -7.18
N GLU A 8 -8.59 2.09 -6.63
CA GLU A 8 -8.30 2.52 -5.27
C GLU A 8 -8.84 1.47 -4.27
N LEU A 9 -8.01 1.03 -3.32
CA LEU A 9 -8.40 -0.04 -2.38
C LEU A 9 -9.45 0.34 -1.34
N THR A 10 -10.00 1.55 -1.36
CA THR A 10 -10.82 2.03 -0.24
C THR A 10 -12.29 1.57 -0.26
N THR A 11 -12.84 1.11 -1.39
CA THR A 11 -14.29 0.79 -1.47
C THR A 11 -14.67 -0.54 -2.12
N LYS A 12 -13.72 -1.27 -2.72
CA LYS A 12 -14.08 -2.48 -3.50
C LYS A 12 -13.44 -3.77 -3.05
N PHE A 13 -12.35 -3.78 -2.29
CA PHE A 13 -11.71 -5.03 -1.86
C PHE A 13 -12.17 -5.45 -0.46
N SER A 14 -12.24 -6.76 -0.24
CA SER A 14 -12.52 -7.35 1.07
C SER A 14 -11.62 -8.54 1.34
N ARG A 15 -11.16 -8.68 2.58
CA ARG A 15 -10.36 -9.83 3.03
C ARG A 15 -11.21 -11.10 3.00
N LYS A 16 -10.69 -12.16 2.40
CA LYS A 16 -11.29 -13.50 2.30
C LYS A 16 -10.29 -14.55 2.78
N GLY A 17 -10.80 -15.60 3.40
CA GLY A 17 -10.02 -16.81 3.71
C GLY A 17 -10.31 -17.89 2.68
N TRP A 18 -9.27 -18.39 2.01
CA TRP A 18 -9.35 -19.45 1.01
C TRP A 18 -8.61 -20.69 1.50
N ARG A 19 -9.26 -21.85 1.48
CA ARG A 19 -8.62 -23.14 1.80
C ARG A 19 -8.21 -23.84 0.53
N SER A 20 -6.93 -24.19 0.41
CA SER A 20 -6.42 -24.99 -0.71
C SER A 20 -6.82 -26.45 -0.59
N SER A 21 -6.78 -27.19 -1.69
CA SER A 21 -7.01 -28.64 -1.72
C SER A 21 -5.99 -29.43 -0.88
N ALA A 22 -4.78 -28.89 -0.70
CA ALA A 22 -3.74 -29.44 0.16
C ALA A 22 -3.92 -29.10 1.66
N GLY A 23 -4.98 -28.37 2.03
CA GLY A 23 -5.34 -28.09 3.43
C GLY A 23 -4.75 -26.79 4.00
N TYR A 24 -3.94 -26.06 3.26
CA TYR A 24 -3.40 -24.77 3.70
C TYR A 24 -4.43 -23.64 3.53
N ASP A 25 -4.53 -22.78 4.54
CA ASP A 25 -5.37 -21.59 4.52
C ASP A 25 -4.56 -20.37 4.04
N ARG A 26 -5.15 -19.61 3.11
CA ARG A 26 -4.58 -18.39 2.53
C ARG A 26 -5.50 -17.22 2.80
N LYS A 27 -4.92 -16.05 3.04
CA LYS A 27 -5.66 -14.80 3.22
C LYS A 27 -5.45 -13.96 1.98
N VAL A 28 -6.56 -13.61 1.33
CA VAL A 28 -6.55 -12.89 0.06
C VAL A 28 -7.44 -11.67 0.13
N TRP A 29 -7.06 -10.62 -0.56
CA TRP A 29 -7.89 -9.45 -0.81
C TRP A 29 -8.48 -9.57 -2.20
N GLN A 30 -9.81 -9.56 -2.28
CA GLN A 30 -10.53 -9.68 -3.55
C GLN A 30 -11.59 -8.60 -3.68
N CYS A 31 -11.75 -8.08 -4.90
CA CYS A 31 -12.85 -7.19 -5.26
C CYS A 31 -14.21 -7.86 -4.98
N SER A 32 -15.00 -7.24 -4.11
CA SER A 32 -16.34 -7.68 -3.68
C SER A 32 -17.34 -7.74 -4.84
N GLN A 33 -17.11 -6.95 -5.89
CA GLN A 33 -17.95 -6.93 -7.09
C GLN A 33 -17.71 -8.16 -7.99
N ARG A 34 -16.59 -8.87 -7.83
CA ARG A 34 -16.20 -9.98 -8.71
C ARG A 34 -17.24 -11.09 -8.78
N TYR A 35 -17.89 -11.40 -7.66
CA TYR A 35 -18.95 -12.40 -7.59
C TYR A 35 -20.19 -11.85 -6.89
N ARG A 36 -20.55 -10.60 -7.19
CA ARG A 36 -21.81 -10.00 -6.69
C ARG A 36 -23.01 -10.88 -7.04
N VAL A 37 -22.99 -11.52 -8.22
CA VAL A 37 -23.88 -12.60 -8.61
C VAL A 37 -23.10 -13.90 -8.57
N LYS A 38 -23.60 -14.90 -7.84
CA LYS A 38 -22.94 -16.20 -7.68
C LYS A 38 -22.71 -16.84 -9.05
N GLY A 39 -21.46 -17.20 -9.35
CA GLY A 39 -21.08 -17.86 -10.60
C GLY A 39 -20.87 -16.92 -11.80
N VAL A 40 -21.07 -15.60 -11.63
CA VAL A 40 -20.82 -14.61 -12.69
C VAL A 40 -19.63 -13.74 -12.32
N GLN A 41 -18.62 -13.70 -13.17
CA GLN A 41 -17.47 -12.81 -13.00
C GLN A 41 -17.88 -11.37 -13.37
N GLY A 42 -17.99 -10.50 -12.36
CA GLY A 42 -18.39 -9.10 -12.50
C GLY A 42 -17.24 -8.11 -12.76
N CYS A 43 -15.98 -8.52 -12.56
CA CYS A 43 -14.80 -7.72 -12.90
C CYS A 43 -13.58 -8.61 -13.20
N ASN A 44 -12.63 -8.09 -13.96
CA ASN A 44 -11.38 -8.78 -14.30
C ASN A 44 -10.27 -8.60 -13.24
N ASN A 45 -10.50 -7.79 -12.21
CA ASN A 45 -9.51 -7.56 -11.16
C ASN A 45 -9.05 -8.87 -10.50
N CYS A 46 -7.73 -8.98 -10.38
CA CYS A 46 -7.05 -10.06 -9.69
C CYS A 46 -7.28 -9.97 -8.17
N HIS A 47 -7.11 -11.11 -7.51
CA HIS A 47 -6.96 -11.15 -6.06
C HIS A 47 -5.50 -10.86 -5.73
N VAL A 48 -5.24 -10.33 -4.54
CA VAL A 48 -3.89 -10.11 -4.04
C VAL A 48 -3.73 -10.92 -2.76
N GLU A 49 -2.63 -11.66 -2.62
CA GLU A 49 -2.34 -12.36 -1.37
C GLU A 49 -1.96 -11.34 -0.29
N GLU A 50 -2.41 -11.57 0.95
CA GLU A 50 -2.09 -10.66 2.06
C GLU A 50 -0.57 -10.58 2.28
N GLU A 51 0.15 -11.67 2.04
CA GLU A 51 1.62 -11.69 2.10
C GLU A 51 2.27 -10.75 1.06
N THR A 52 1.69 -10.63 -0.13
CA THR A 52 2.17 -9.70 -1.17
C THR A 52 2.02 -8.25 -0.72
N LEU A 53 0.88 -7.89 -0.11
CA LEU A 53 0.67 -6.54 0.42
C LEU A 53 1.66 -6.23 1.56
N ILE A 54 1.92 -7.19 2.45
CA ILE A 54 2.89 -7.04 3.54
C ILE A 54 4.30 -6.79 2.97
N LYS A 55 4.71 -7.58 1.97
CA LYS A 55 6.02 -7.41 1.32
C LYS A 55 6.13 -6.06 0.61
N ALA A 56 5.09 -5.65 -0.11
CA ALA A 56 5.05 -4.36 -0.79
C ALA A 56 5.22 -3.19 0.20
N TYR A 57 4.49 -3.20 1.32
CA TYR A 57 4.64 -2.19 2.36
C TYR A 57 6.08 -2.14 2.92
N ILE A 58 6.68 -3.29 3.24
CA ILE A 58 8.06 -3.36 3.75
C ILE A 58 9.04 -2.79 2.72
N MET A 59 8.90 -3.17 1.44
CA MET A 59 9.74 -2.67 0.35
C MET A 59 9.60 -1.17 0.18
N ALA A 60 8.36 -0.66 0.14
CA ALA A 60 8.10 0.76 -0.01
C ALA A 60 8.65 1.57 1.16
N TRP A 61 8.40 1.13 2.40
CA TRP A 61 8.93 1.82 3.58
C TRP A 61 10.46 1.84 3.58
N ASN A 62 11.10 0.73 3.23
CA ASN A 62 12.55 0.67 3.15
C ASN A 62 13.10 1.59 2.07
N ALA A 63 12.48 1.63 0.89
CA ALA A 63 12.83 2.58 -0.15
C ALA A 63 12.64 4.03 0.30
N LEU A 64 11.59 4.33 1.07
CA LEU A 64 11.35 5.66 1.65
C LEU A 64 12.49 6.06 2.60
N VAL A 65 12.89 5.15 3.51
CA VAL A 65 13.97 5.38 4.47
C VAL A 65 15.33 5.52 3.78
N GLU A 66 15.63 4.67 2.81
CA GLU A 66 16.88 4.72 2.03
C GLU A 66 17.01 6.02 1.23
N ASN A 67 15.90 6.54 0.71
CA ASN A 67 15.85 7.77 -0.07
C ASN A 67 15.45 9.00 0.77
N ARG A 68 15.49 8.92 2.11
CA ARG A 68 15.03 9.96 3.04
C ARG A 68 15.53 11.37 2.68
N GLU A 69 16.79 11.50 2.28
CA GLU A 69 17.39 12.79 1.96
C GLU A 69 16.69 13.49 0.80
N SER A 70 16.16 12.73 -0.17
CA SER A 70 15.39 13.28 -1.29
C SER A 70 14.02 13.83 -0.90
N PHE A 71 13.46 13.38 0.23
CA PHE A 71 12.13 13.76 0.70
C PHE A 71 12.14 14.87 1.74
N LEU A 72 13.28 15.11 2.40
CA LEU A 72 13.39 16.09 3.49
C LEU A 72 12.99 17.50 3.09
N GLU A 73 13.39 17.96 1.92
CA GLU A 73 13.04 19.31 1.46
C GLU A 73 11.54 19.45 1.21
N GLN A 74 10.90 18.42 0.64
CA GLN A 74 9.45 18.39 0.48
C GLN A 74 8.73 18.42 1.83
N TRP A 75 9.15 17.62 2.81
CA TRP A 75 8.54 17.64 4.15
C TRP A 75 8.71 18.99 4.85
N LYS A 76 9.88 19.63 4.74
CA LYS A 76 10.08 20.99 5.29
C LYS A 76 9.15 22.02 4.67
N GLN A 77 8.90 21.93 3.36
CA GLN A 77 7.95 22.81 2.66
C GLN A 77 6.51 22.53 3.12
N GLN A 78 6.13 21.25 3.21
CA GLN A 78 4.81 20.84 3.72
C GLN A 78 4.55 21.33 5.14
N MET A 79 5.56 21.31 6.02
CA MET A 79 5.46 21.84 7.39
C MET A 79 5.21 23.35 7.45
N GLN A 80 5.60 24.12 6.42
CA GLN A 80 5.38 25.57 6.33
C GLN A 80 4.11 25.94 5.56
N GLY A 81 3.40 24.94 5.02
CA GLY A 81 2.17 25.14 4.26
C GLY A 81 0.99 25.55 5.13
N GLU A 82 -0.10 25.97 4.47
CA GLU A 82 -1.35 26.36 5.15
C GLU A 82 -2.14 25.16 5.70
N ASP A 83 -1.94 23.97 5.13
CA ASP A 83 -2.61 22.74 5.56
C ASP A 83 -1.91 22.14 6.79
N LEU A 84 -2.52 22.38 7.96
CA LEU A 84 -2.01 21.92 9.26
C LEU A 84 -1.91 20.39 9.37
N LEU A 85 -2.80 19.64 8.71
CA LEU A 85 -2.77 18.18 8.77
C LEU A 85 -1.61 17.64 7.94
N VAL A 86 -1.39 18.21 6.75
CA VAL A 86 -0.23 17.88 5.90
C VAL A 86 1.07 18.22 6.62
N GLY A 87 1.15 19.41 7.24
CA GLY A 87 2.33 19.81 8.02
C GLY A 87 2.61 18.87 9.21
N TYR A 88 1.58 18.48 9.97
CA TYR A 88 1.72 17.51 11.06
C TYR A 88 2.22 16.14 10.58
N ARG A 89 1.69 15.65 9.46
CA ARG A 89 2.12 14.36 8.90
C ARG A 89 3.56 14.41 8.40
N ALA A 90 3.95 15.49 7.71
CA ALA A 90 5.34 15.71 7.29
C ALA A 90 6.31 15.73 8.50
N GLU A 91 5.95 16.44 9.58
CA GLU A 91 6.71 16.44 10.83
C GLU A 91 6.89 15.02 11.38
N LYS A 92 5.80 14.23 11.42
CA LYS A 92 5.85 12.85 11.90
C LYS A 92 6.71 11.95 11.02
N PHE A 93 6.70 12.13 9.70
CA PHE A 93 7.56 11.36 8.81
C PHE A 93 9.04 11.72 8.96
N VAL A 94 9.37 12.98 9.22
CA VAL A 94 10.75 13.38 9.58
C VAL A 94 11.19 12.67 10.87
N GLU A 95 10.31 12.60 11.88
CA GLU A 95 10.55 11.90 13.16
C GLU A 95 10.74 10.39 12.95
N TYR A 96 9.79 9.75 12.26
CA TYR A 96 9.79 8.30 12.04
C TYR A 96 11.00 7.82 11.24
N THR A 97 11.53 8.63 10.33
CA THR A 97 12.62 8.23 9.43
C THR A 97 14.02 8.60 9.93
N LYS A 98 14.16 9.46 10.94
CA LYS A 98 15.45 10.04 11.37
C LYS A 98 16.53 8.99 11.67
N ASP A 99 16.17 7.96 12.43
CA ASP A 99 17.07 6.88 12.85
C ASP A 99 16.47 5.49 12.49
N ALA A 100 15.55 5.48 11.53
CA ALA A 100 14.89 4.26 11.09
C ALA A 100 15.89 3.30 10.43
N LYS A 101 15.78 2.03 10.80
CA LYS A 101 16.41 0.94 10.07
C LYS A 101 15.41 0.33 9.11
N PRO A 102 15.86 -0.28 8.01
CA PRO A 102 15.00 -1.07 7.15
C PRO A 102 14.21 -2.11 7.96
N LEU A 103 12.90 -2.15 7.73
CA LEU A 103 11.99 -3.11 8.32
C LEU A 103 12.28 -4.51 7.76
N LYS A 104 12.19 -5.51 8.63
CA LYS A 104 12.23 -6.94 8.27
C LYS A 104 10.85 -7.59 8.36
N GLU A 105 10.00 -7.05 9.21
CA GLU A 105 8.64 -7.50 9.46
C GLU A 105 7.73 -6.29 9.56
N MET A 106 6.45 -6.49 9.25
CA MET A 106 5.44 -5.44 9.33
C MET A 106 4.84 -5.42 10.74
N ASP A 107 4.95 -4.26 11.38
CA ASP A 107 4.17 -3.94 12.58
C ASP A 107 2.85 -3.25 12.18
N THR A 108 1.73 -3.75 12.70
CA THR A 108 0.40 -3.27 12.28
C THR A 108 0.13 -1.86 12.79
N ASP A 109 0.51 -1.55 14.03
CA ASP A 109 0.29 -0.23 14.61
C ASP A 109 1.14 0.82 13.90
N PHE A 110 2.35 0.45 13.48
CA PHE A 110 3.21 1.30 12.68
C PHE A 110 2.65 1.53 11.29
N MET A 111 2.22 0.46 10.60
CA MET A 111 1.58 0.56 9.28
C MET A 111 0.35 1.49 9.32
N LEU A 112 -0.50 1.38 10.33
CA LEU A 112 -1.67 2.26 10.47
C LEU A 112 -1.31 3.74 10.72
N LYS A 113 -0.10 4.03 11.19
CA LYS A 113 0.39 5.40 11.42
C LYS A 113 1.09 6.01 10.21
N THR A 114 1.44 5.21 9.21
CA THR A 114 2.26 5.63 8.08
C THR A 114 1.54 5.44 6.75
N LEU A 115 0.83 4.33 6.56
CA LEU A 115 0.16 3.99 5.30
C LEU A 115 -1.23 4.63 5.25
N ASP A 116 -1.55 5.27 4.12
CA ASP A 116 -2.89 5.78 3.84
C ASP A 116 -3.72 4.71 3.13
N HIS A 117 -3.28 4.29 1.94
CA HIS A 117 -3.91 3.22 1.19
C HIS A 117 -2.93 2.62 0.18
N ILE A 118 -3.33 1.50 -0.40
CA ILE A 118 -2.59 0.85 -1.48
C ILE A 118 -3.45 0.97 -2.75
N LYS A 119 -2.84 1.21 -3.92
CA LYS A 119 -3.51 1.09 -5.22
C LYS A 119 -3.07 -0.21 -5.87
N VAL A 120 -4.04 -1.00 -6.33
CA VAL A 120 -3.79 -2.25 -7.06
C VAL A 120 -4.19 -2.02 -8.51
N PHE A 121 -3.24 -2.18 -9.42
CA PHE A 121 -3.46 -2.01 -10.85
C PHE A 121 -3.77 -3.35 -11.52
N GLU A 122 -4.41 -3.30 -12.70
CA GLU A 122 -4.84 -4.50 -13.43
C GLU A 122 -3.67 -5.37 -13.91
N ASP A 123 -2.50 -4.76 -14.10
CA ASP A 123 -1.23 -5.41 -14.49
C ASP A 123 -0.48 -6.03 -13.30
N GLY A 124 -1.05 -5.99 -12.10
CA GLY A 124 -0.44 -6.55 -10.88
C GLY A 124 0.51 -5.59 -10.17
N VAL A 125 0.72 -4.37 -10.70
CA VAL A 125 1.53 -3.36 -10.01
C VAL A 125 0.81 -2.92 -8.73
N LEU A 126 1.57 -2.79 -7.65
CA LEU A 126 1.13 -2.22 -6.39
C LEU A 126 1.75 -0.83 -6.23
N ARG A 127 0.97 0.10 -5.68
CA ARG A 127 1.50 1.39 -5.26
C ARG A 127 1.09 1.65 -3.83
N GLU A 128 2.08 1.87 -2.99
CA GLU A 128 1.91 2.21 -1.57
C GLU A 128 1.80 3.74 -1.47
N ILE A 129 0.71 4.23 -0.87
CA ILE A 129 0.49 5.66 -0.65
C ILE A 129 0.60 5.90 0.85
N PHE A 130 1.59 6.70 1.24
CA PHE A 130 1.82 7.07 2.62
C PHE A 130 1.03 8.33 3.01
N LEU A 131 0.79 8.50 4.31
CA LEU A 131 0.00 9.59 4.85
C LEU A 131 0.61 10.98 4.59
N ASP A 132 1.93 11.07 4.44
CA ASP A 132 2.65 12.29 4.02
C ASP A 132 2.45 12.64 2.54
N GLY A 133 1.79 11.76 1.78
CA GLY A 133 1.50 11.91 0.36
C GLY A 133 2.53 11.27 -0.57
N MET A 134 3.55 10.58 -0.04
CA MET A 134 4.51 9.89 -0.89
C MET A 134 3.88 8.65 -1.53
N GLU A 135 4.17 8.44 -2.80
CA GLU A 135 3.74 7.26 -3.54
C GLU A 135 4.96 6.44 -3.95
N ILE A 136 5.00 5.16 -3.59
CA ILE A 136 6.07 4.24 -3.99
C ILE A 136 5.48 3.07 -4.78
N GLU A 137 5.97 2.88 -6.00
CA GLU A 137 5.62 1.73 -6.83
C GLU A 137 6.40 0.50 -6.36
N CYS A 138 5.67 -0.59 -6.09
CA CYS A 138 6.23 -1.90 -5.80
C CYS A 138 5.76 -2.87 -6.89
N ARG A 139 6.73 -3.47 -7.59
CA ARG A 139 6.46 -4.65 -8.39
C ARG A 139 6.76 -5.86 -7.52
N SER A 140 5.84 -6.81 -7.46
CA SER A 140 6.22 -8.14 -6.99
C SER A 140 7.25 -8.67 -7.99
N GLU A 141 8.49 -8.87 -7.53
CA GLU A 141 9.36 -9.84 -8.20
C GLU A 141 8.62 -11.18 -8.07
N GLU A 142 7.96 -11.60 -9.14
CA GLU A 142 7.55 -12.99 -9.28
C GLU A 142 8.83 -13.82 -9.14
N ALA A 143 8.81 -14.73 -8.17
CA ALA A 143 9.92 -15.61 -7.80
C ALA A 143 10.47 -16.42 -8.99
#